data_AF-A0A139DCA1-F1
#
_entry.id   AF-A0A139DCA1-F1
#
_cell.length_a   1.000
_cell.length_b   1.000
_cell.length_c   1.000
_cell.angle_alpha   90.00
_cell.angle_beta   90.00
_cell.angle_gamma   90.00
#
_symmetry.space_group_name_H-M   'P 1'
#
loop_
_entity.id
_entity.type
_entity.pdbx_description
1 polymer ?
#
loop_
_entity_poly.entity_id
_entity_poly.type
_entity_poly.pdbx_seq_one_letter_code
_entity_poly.pdbx_strand_id
1 'polypeptide(L)'
;MNSNTHERTWLFEPELLRLVHQCRRLIQSEFGIKLHLNQDDLEEQLADYAEKTRSRHLVHTWEALKQRVPELDRSMATDAPKKTYRGQPIADDEGGIQKEEMGEPPRPRHNKVIYRGQVIG
;
A
#
# COMPACT_ATOMS: atom_id res chain seq x y z
N MET A 1 -8.04 27.98 -11.41
CA MET A 1 -8.30 26.56 -11.71
C MET A 1 -7.28 26.10 -12.74
N ASN A 2 -6.24 25.34 -12.33
CA ASN A 2 -5.31 24.54 -13.15
C ASN A 2 -4.34 23.79 -12.19
N SER A 3 -4.86 23.26 -11.08
CA SER A 3 -4.00 22.71 -10.01
C SER A 3 -3.57 21.25 -10.27
N ASN A 4 -4.35 20.45 -11.01
CA ASN A 4 -4.00 19.05 -11.32
C ASN A 4 -2.80 18.89 -12.26
N THR A 5 -2.44 19.91 -13.05
CA THR A 5 -1.34 19.76 -14.03
C THR A 5 0.03 19.80 -13.38
N HIS A 6 0.17 20.50 -12.24
CA HIS A 6 1.44 20.59 -11.53
C HIS A 6 1.79 19.31 -10.76
N GLU A 7 0.77 18.60 -10.26
CA GLU A 7 0.91 17.35 -9.49
C GLU A 7 1.39 16.17 -10.34
N ARG A 8 1.25 16.23 -11.66
CA ARG A 8 1.65 15.15 -12.59
C ARG A 8 2.78 15.55 -13.55
N THR A 9 3.58 16.55 -13.18
CA THR A 9 4.71 17.02 -13.99
C THR A 9 5.68 15.86 -14.33
N TRP A 10 5.79 14.88 -13.43
CA TRP A 10 6.63 13.70 -13.58
C TRP A 10 6.16 12.72 -14.69
N LEU A 11 4.89 12.73 -15.11
CA LEU A 11 4.41 11.90 -16.21
C LEU A 11 4.93 12.35 -17.60
N PHE A 12 5.47 13.58 -17.69
CA PHE A 12 6.05 14.09 -18.94
C PHE A 12 7.48 13.62 -19.17
N GLU A 13 8.15 13.05 -18.16
CA GLU A 13 9.49 12.50 -18.36
C GLU A 13 9.42 11.13 -19.04
N PRO A 14 10.15 10.92 -20.15
CA PRO A 14 10.04 9.68 -20.93
C PRO A 14 10.51 8.44 -20.15
N GLU A 15 11.47 8.60 -19.25
CA GLU A 15 11.98 7.51 -18.41
C GLU A 15 10.95 7.07 -17.36
N LEU A 16 10.23 8.01 -16.74
CA LEU A 16 9.17 7.71 -15.79
C LEU A 16 7.95 7.13 -16.48
N LEU A 17 7.58 7.69 -17.64
CA LEU A 17 6.47 7.21 -18.44
C LEU A 17 6.67 5.74 -18.86
N ARG A 18 7.91 5.34 -19.19
CA ARG A 18 8.26 3.93 -19.47
C ARG A 18 7.98 3.02 -18.28
N LEU A 19 8.38 3.43 -17.07
CA LEU A 19 8.12 2.68 -15.85
C LEU A 19 6.62 2.56 -15.55
N VAL A 20 5.84 3.64 -15.70
CA VAL A 20 4.37 3.61 -15.54
C VAL A 20 3.72 2.66 -16.54
N HIS A 21 4.13 2.72 -17.81
CA HIS A 21 3.61 1.81 -18.83
C HIS A 21 3.93 0.35 -18.52
N GLN A 22 5.12 0.08 -17.99
CA GLN A 22 5.53 -1.25 -17.59
C GLN A 22 4.68 -1.75 -16.42
N CYS A 23 4.53 -0.96 -15.35
CA CYS A 23 3.65 -1.29 -14.21
C CYS A 23 2.23 -1.58 -14.70
N ARG A 24 1.65 -0.71 -15.52
CA ARG A 24 0.30 -0.88 -16.07
C ARG A 24 0.15 -2.17 -16.89
N ARG A 25 1.13 -2.52 -17.72
CA ARG A 25 1.10 -3.75 -18.51
C ARG A 25 1.14 -4.98 -17.60
N LEU A 26 1.96 -4.94 -16.54
CA LEU A 26 2.06 -6.03 -15.57
C LEU A 26 0.76 -6.17 -14.77
N ILE A 27 0.18 -5.06 -14.31
CA ILE A 27 -1.12 -5.06 -13.61
C ILE A 27 -2.22 -5.62 -14.51
N GLN A 28 -2.25 -5.22 -15.79
CA GLN A 28 -3.21 -5.76 -16.73
C GLN A 28 -3.03 -7.27 -16.93
N SER A 29 -1.79 -7.77 -16.94
CA SER A 29 -1.51 -9.19 -17.09
C SER A 29 -1.85 -10.01 -15.83
N GLU A 30 -1.64 -9.46 -14.64
CA GLU A 30 -1.88 -10.16 -13.37
C GLU A 30 -3.35 -10.08 -12.92
N PHE A 31 -3.96 -8.90 -13.01
CA PHE A 31 -5.29 -8.62 -12.47
C PHE A 31 -6.36 -8.46 -13.56
N GLY A 32 -5.98 -8.33 -14.83
CA GLY A 32 -6.93 -8.08 -15.92
C GLY A 32 -7.44 -6.63 -15.99
N ILE A 33 -6.87 -5.72 -15.20
CA ILE A 33 -7.37 -4.35 -15.03
C ILE A 33 -6.61 -3.39 -15.93
N LYS A 34 -7.34 -2.52 -16.65
CA LYS A 34 -6.76 -1.54 -17.57
C LYS A 34 -6.78 -0.15 -16.93
N LEU A 35 -5.63 0.27 -16.40
CA LEU A 35 -5.45 1.63 -15.85
C LEU A 35 -5.29 2.66 -16.97
N HIS A 36 -5.65 3.92 -16.72
CA HIS A 36 -5.51 5.03 -17.66
C HIS A 36 -4.67 6.16 -17.05
N LEU A 37 -3.79 6.76 -17.83
CA LEU A 37 -2.91 7.85 -17.36
C LEU A 37 -3.66 9.12 -16.95
N ASN A 38 -4.89 9.29 -17.41
CA ASN A 38 -5.74 10.43 -17.11
C ASN A 38 -6.58 10.25 -15.84
N GLN A 39 -6.50 9.08 -15.17
CA GLN A 39 -7.23 8.84 -13.94
C GLN A 39 -6.58 9.59 -12.79
N ASP A 40 -7.42 10.20 -11.94
CA ASP A 40 -6.91 10.92 -10.79
C ASP A 40 -6.34 9.98 -9.72
N ASP A 41 -6.93 8.79 -9.62
CA ASP A 41 -6.54 7.75 -8.67
C ASP A 41 -5.43 6.82 -9.22
N LEU A 42 -4.72 7.23 -10.28
CA LEU A 42 -3.70 6.37 -10.91
C LEU A 42 -2.62 5.96 -9.91
N GLU A 43 -2.18 6.91 -9.08
CA GLU A 43 -1.10 6.72 -8.10
C GLU A 43 -1.52 5.73 -7.02
N GLU A 44 -2.70 5.93 -6.45
CA GLU A 44 -3.31 5.04 -5.45
C GLU A 44 -3.51 3.65 -6.02
N GLN A 45 -4.09 3.51 -7.22
CA GLN A 45 -4.28 2.21 -7.85
C GLN A 45 -2.94 1.49 -8.11
N LEU A 46 -1.91 2.19 -8.59
CA LEU A 46 -0.59 1.59 -8.81
C LEU A 46 0.01 1.05 -7.51
N ALA A 47 -0.10 1.81 -6.42
CA ALA A 47 0.36 1.39 -5.11
C ALA A 47 -0.43 0.19 -4.58
N ASP A 48 -1.75 0.26 -4.65
CA ASP A 48 -2.66 -0.80 -4.23
C ASP A 48 -2.32 -2.14 -4.89
N TYR A 49 -2.11 -2.12 -6.21
CA TYR A 49 -1.75 -3.34 -6.95
C TYR A 49 -0.30 -3.74 -6.71
N ALA A 50 0.60 -2.79 -6.44
CA ALA A 50 1.97 -3.10 -6.06
C ALA A 50 2.10 -3.78 -4.69
N GLU A 51 1.17 -3.53 -3.76
CA GLU A 51 1.10 -4.26 -2.50
C GLU A 51 0.43 -5.63 -2.65
N LYS A 52 -0.59 -5.73 -3.51
CA LYS A 52 -1.38 -6.96 -3.72
C LYS A 52 -0.70 -7.95 -4.67
N THR A 53 0.25 -7.52 -5.50
CA THR A 53 0.90 -8.38 -6.50
C THR A 53 1.78 -9.44 -5.85
N ARG A 54 1.94 -10.57 -6.56
CA ARG A 54 2.97 -11.57 -6.25
C ARG A 54 4.19 -11.45 -7.16
N SER A 55 4.13 -10.57 -8.15
CA SER A 55 5.20 -10.38 -9.14
C SER A 55 6.32 -9.51 -8.59
N ARG A 56 7.50 -10.12 -8.41
CA ARG A 56 8.73 -9.39 -8.06
C ARG A 56 9.07 -8.29 -9.05
N HIS A 57 8.74 -8.52 -10.33
CA HIS A 57 9.05 -7.56 -11.38
C HIS A 57 8.24 -6.27 -11.22
N LEU A 58 6.95 -6.40 -10.91
CA LEU A 58 6.07 -5.25 -10.67
C LEU A 58 6.52 -4.46 -9.43
N VAL A 59 6.86 -5.16 -8.35
CA VAL A 59 7.40 -4.54 -7.12
C VAL A 59 8.67 -3.75 -7.42
N HIS A 60 9.64 -4.32 -8.14
CA HIS A 60 10.88 -3.61 -8.47
C HIS A 60 10.66 -2.40 -9.39
N THR A 61 9.76 -2.51 -10.38
CA THR A 61 9.45 -1.37 -11.24
C THR A 61 8.74 -0.26 -10.48
N TRP A 62 7.89 -0.63 -9.52
CA TRP A 62 7.21 0.33 -8.63
C TRP A 62 8.20 1.02 -7.68
N GLU A 63 9.11 0.28 -7.07
CA GLU A 63 10.18 0.85 -6.22
C GLU A 63 11.08 1.81 -7.00
N ALA A 64 11.49 1.44 -8.22
CA ALA A 64 12.29 2.31 -9.08
C ALA A 64 11.57 3.62 -9.44
N LEU A 65 10.24 3.56 -9.57
CA LEU A 65 9.41 4.72 -9.83
C LEU A 65 9.29 5.61 -8.57
N LYS A 66 9.05 5.03 -7.39
CA LYS A 66 9.05 5.75 -6.10
C LYS A 66 10.37 6.45 -5.81
N GLN A 67 11.51 5.83 -6.13
CA GLN A 67 12.83 6.43 -5.93
C GLN A 67 13.04 7.71 -6.73
N ARG A 68 12.43 7.81 -7.91
CA ARG A 68 12.57 8.98 -8.79
C ARG A 68 11.52 10.04 -8.52
N VAL A 69 10.34 9.65 -8.06
CA VAL A 69 9.24 10.56 -7.76
C VAL A 69 8.89 10.44 -6.27
N PRO A 70 9.64 11.12 -5.38
CA PRO A 70 9.37 11.11 -3.95
C PRO A 70 8.01 11.75 -3.60
N GLU A 71 7.41 12.50 -4.52
CA GLU A 71 6.06 13.07 -4.38
C GLU A 71 4.98 11.98 -4.25
N LEU A 72 5.16 10.84 -4.93
CA LEU A 72 4.24 9.69 -4.86
C LEU A 72 4.23 9.01 -3.50
N ASP A 73 5.36 9.02 -2.80
CA ASP A 73 5.45 8.44 -1.46
C ASP A 73 4.74 9.35 -0.44
N ARG A 74 4.80 10.66 -0.66
CA ARG A 74 4.18 11.67 0.21
C ARG A 74 2.66 11.77 0.03
N SER A 75 2.14 11.64 -1.19
CA SER A 75 0.68 11.66 -1.44
C SER A 75 -0.01 10.49 -0.74
N MET A 76 0.63 9.32 -0.69
CA MET A 76 0.11 8.15 0.03
C MET A 76 0.11 8.32 1.55
N ALA A 77 1.15 8.94 2.13
CA ALA A 77 1.22 9.13 3.58
C ALA A 77 0.13 10.09 4.12
N THR A 78 -0.46 10.93 3.27
CA THR A 78 -1.46 11.91 3.68
C THR A 78 -2.91 11.41 3.66
N ASP A 79 -3.21 10.32 2.94
CA ASP A 79 -4.58 9.83 2.75
C ASP A 79 -5.02 8.75 3.75
N ALA A 80 -4.14 8.34 4.68
CA ALA A 80 -4.54 7.50 5.80
C ALA A 80 -5.59 8.25 6.66
N PRO A 81 -6.84 7.76 6.77
CA PRO A 81 -7.87 8.45 7.55
C PRO A 81 -7.48 8.42 9.02
N LYS A 82 -7.06 9.59 9.54
CA LYS A 82 -6.73 9.76 10.96
C LYS A 82 -7.92 9.34 11.81
N LYS A 83 -7.78 8.23 12.54
CA LYS A 83 -8.81 7.77 13.48
C LYS A 83 -8.95 8.82 14.58
N THR A 84 -10.12 9.43 14.66
CA THR A 84 -10.48 10.32 15.77
C THR A 84 -11.25 9.51 16.81
N TYR A 85 -10.77 9.49 18.05
CA TYR A 85 -11.49 8.89 19.16
C TYR A 85 -11.99 10.02 20.07
N ARG A 86 -13.31 10.10 20.26
CA ARG A 86 -13.96 11.06 21.15
C ARG A 86 -13.50 12.51 20.92
N GLY A 87 -13.36 12.91 19.65
CA GLY A 87 -12.95 14.27 19.26
C GLY A 87 -11.45 14.57 19.41
N GLN A 88 -10.63 13.58 19.76
CA GLN A 88 -9.17 13.71 19.83
C GLN A 88 -8.52 12.91 18.69
N PRO A 89 -7.59 13.50 17.93
CA PRO A 89 -6.84 12.78 16.90
C PRO A 89 -5.92 11.76 17.56
N ILE A 90 -6.07 10.48 17.21
CA ILE A 90 -5.06 9.46 17.53
C ILE A 90 -4.00 9.56 16.43
N ALA A 91 -2.74 9.74 16.80
CA ALA A 91 -1.64 9.59 15.87
C ALA A 91 -1.50 8.10 15.56
N ASP A 92 -1.75 7.71 14.31
CA ASP A 92 -1.31 6.40 13.82
C ASP A 92 0.21 6.48 13.66
N ASP A 93 0.91 5.96 14.68
CA ASP A 93 2.35 5.73 14.67
C ASP A 93 2.62 4.45 13.87
N GLU A 94 2.76 4.59 12.55
CA GLU A 94 3.39 3.54 11.74
C GLU A 94 4.91 3.64 11.93
N GLY A 95 5.38 3.04 13.04
CA GLY A 95 6.74 3.29 13.51
C GLY A 95 7.34 2.30 14.51
N GLY A 96 7.02 1.00 14.41
CA GLY A 96 7.91 -0.06 14.92
C GLY A 96 7.44 -0.77 16.19
N ILE A 97 6.97 -2.00 16.02
CA ILE A 97 6.94 -2.99 17.11
C ILE A 97 8.40 -3.47 17.33
N GLN A 98 9.20 -2.65 18.01
CA GLN A 98 10.32 -3.16 18.79
C GLN A 98 9.73 -3.77 20.06
N LYS A 99 9.47 -5.08 20.01
CA LYS A 99 9.25 -5.88 21.21
C LYS A 99 10.61 -6.07 21.88
N GLU A 100 10.94 -5.19 22.82
CA GLU A 100 11.90 -5.51 23.87
C GLU A 100 11.14 -6.17 25.03
N GLU A 101 11.65 -7.34 25.40
CA GLU A 101 11.19 -8.22 26.46
C GLU A 101 11.10 -7.51 27.81
N MET A 102 10.03 -7.77 28.58
CA MET A 102 10.15 -8.17 29.98
C MET A 102 8.82 -8.71 30.51
N GLY A 103 8.85 -9.96 30.99
CA GLY A 103 7.87 -10.49 31.95
C GLY A 103 6.88 -11.52 31.41
N GLU A 104 7.33 -12.76 31.25
CA GLU A 104 6.43 -13.92 31.17
C GLU A 104 5.84 -14.23 32.57
N PRO A 105 4.55 -14.64 32.65
CA PRO A 105 4.32 -16.05 32.97
C PRO A 105 3.57 -16.77 31.83
N PRO A 106 3.88 -18.05 31.54
CA PRO A 106 3.36 -18.74 30.37
C PRO A 106 1.88 -19.04 30.61
N ARG A 107 1.01 -18.38 29.83
CA ARG A 107 -0.43 -18.71 29.84
C ARG A 107 -0.63 -20.02 29.08
N PRO A 108 -1.22 -21.07 29.69
CA PRO A 108 -1.48 -22.31 28.98
C PRO A 108 -2.53 -22.05 27.89
N ARG A 109 -2.12 -22.15 26.62
CA ARG A 109 -3.01 -22.02 25.46
C ARG A 109 -3.89 -23.27 25.37
N HIS A 110 -5.04 -23.27 26.05
CA HIS A 110 -6.05 -24.30 25.86
C HIS A 110 -6.78 -24.07 24.53
N ASN A 111 -6.19 -24.55 23.44
CA ASN A 111 -6.83 -24.56 22.12
C ASN A 111 -7.90 -25.66 22.07
N LYS A 112 -9.05 -25.44 22.71
CA LYS A 112 -10.25 -26.26 22.47
C LYS A 112 -10.98 -25.69 21.26
N VAL A 113 -10.96 -26.42 20.15
CA VAL A 113 -11.71 -26.06 18.95
C VAL A 113 -13.00 -26.86 18.96
N ILE A 114 -14.14 -26.18 19.00
CA ILE A 114 -15.45 -26.82 18.94
C ILE A 114 -15.87 -26.91 17.47
N TYR A 115 -16.07 -28.12 16.97
CA TYR A 115 -16.60 -28.36 15.62
C TYR A 115 -17.92 -29.12 15.71
N ARG A 116 -18.99 -28.62 15.07
CA ARG A 116 -20.33 -29.25 15.01
C ARG A 116 -20.91 -29.71 16.36
N GLY A 117 -20.71 -28.92 17.42
CA GLY A 117 -21.16 -29.28 18.78
C GLY A 117 -20.27 -30.30 19.51
N GLN A 118 -19.15 -30.69 18.90
CA GLN A 118 -18.20 -31.65 19.45
C GLN A 118 -16.87 -30.93 19.72
N VAL A 119 -16.40 -31.03 20.97
CA VAL A 119 -15.13 -30.43 21.37
C VAL A 119 -13.99 -31.31 20.89
N ILE A 120 -13.13 -30.77 20.03
CA ILE A 120 -11.90 -31.42 19.58
C ILE A 120 -10.74 -30.67 20.22
N GLY A 121 -9.96 -31.40 21.02
CA GLY A 121 -8.79 -30.92 21.76
C GLY A 121 -7.98 -32.10 22.26
#